data_AF-A0A1C3IPK5-F1
#
_entry.id   AF-A0A1C3IPK5-F1
#
_cell.length_a   1.000
_cell.length_b   1.000
_cell.length_c   1.000
_cell.angle_alpha   90.00
_cell.angle_beta   90.00
_cell.angle_gamma   90.00
#
_symmetry.space_group_name_H-M   'P 1'
#
loop_
_entity.id
_entity.type
_entity.pdbx_description
1 polymer ?
#
loop_
_entity_poly.entity_id
_entity_poly.type
_entity_poly.pdbx_seq_one_letter_code
_entity_poly.pdbx_strand_id
1 'polypeptide(L)'
;MKKIALKIVGLTVLASALTGCIGSNAVTGKVMKFNVEVVDNRYARAGVNFLLAPVYGITTAADYVVFNSLEFWTGKNPVSGSPHIFDTKTDTHFKVNDELDPSLKEAPIGPISNNRAIETGEMMKIDENTIQMDIVYTSGETATLTGIKDGQNVSYYMDGQLVSQTTIAELQKIQGTEA
;
A
#
# COMPACT_ATOMS: atom_id res chain seq x y z
N MET A 1 -40.89 -9.08 -12.50
CA MET A 1 -39.48 -9.27 -12.10
C MET A 1 -38.47 -8.66 -13.09
N LYS A 2 -38.44 -9.05 -14.38
CA LYS A 2 -37.50 -8.48 -15.38
C LYS A 2 -37.50 -6.93 -15.46
N LYS A 3 -38.68 -6.30 -15.45
CA LYS A 3 -38.82 -4.83 -15.49
C LYS A 3 -38.33 -4.14 -14.20
N ILE A 4 -38.34 -4.83 -13.06
CA ILE A 4 -37.84 -4.31 -11.79
C ILE A 4 -36.33 -4.47 -11.72
N ALA A 5 -35.80 -5.64 -12.12
CA ALA A 5 -34.37 -5.87 -12.24
C ALA A 5 -33.69 -4.88 -13.20
N LEU A 6 -34.32 -4.61 -14.36
CA LEU A 6 -33.79 -3.64 -15.33
C LEU A 6 -33.76 -2.21 -14.78
N LYS A 7 -34.76 -1.82 -13.97
CA LYS A 7 -34.80 -0.51 -13.30
C LYS A 7 -33.75 -0.41 -12.20
N ILE A 8 -33.53 -1.48 -11.44
CA ILE A 8 -32.49 -1.54 -10.41
C ILE A 8 -31.11 -1.44 -11.06
N VAL A 9 -30.83 -2.24 -12.10
CA VAL A 9 -29.57 -2.15 -12.85
C VAL A 9 -29.38 -0.75 -13.44
N GLY A 10 -30.41 -0.17 -14.04
CA GLY A 10 -30.35 1.21 -14.56
C GLY A 10 -30.05 2.24 -13.47
N LEU A 11 -30.65 2.11 -12.29
CA LEU A 11 -30.43 3.02 -11.17
C LEU A 11 -29.04 2.84 -10.53
N THR A 12 -28.53 1.61 -10.45
CA THR A 12 -27.18 1.32 -9.97
C THR A 12 -26.12 1.84 -10.95
N VAL A 13 -26.34 1.68 -12.26
CA VAL A 13 -25.46 2.24 -13.30
C VAL A 13 -25.50 3.78 -13.27
N LEU A 14 -26.67 4.38 -13.08
CA LEU A 14 -26.79 5.84 -12.99
C LEU A 14 -26.14 6.38 -11.71
N ALA A 15 -26.33 5.71 -10.57
CA ALA A 15 -25.71 6.08 -9.30
C ALA A 15 -24.18 5.93 -9.33
N SER A 16 -23.66 4.89 -10.00
CA SER A 16 -22.21 4.71 -10.21
C SER A 16 -21.62 5.62 -11.28
N ALA A 17 -22.43 6.20 -12.18
CA ALA A 17 -21.99 7.23 -13.10
C ALA A 17 -21.93 8.63 -12.46
N LEU A 18 -22.68 8.85 -11.37
CA LEU A 18 -22.66 10.12 -10.62
C LEU A 18 -21.52 10.20 -9.60
N THR A 19 -20.98 9.06 -9.17
CA THR A 19 -19.69 8.97 -8.50
C THR A 19 -18.63 8.94 -9.59
N GLY A 20 -17.93 10.06 -9.83
CA GLY A 20 -16.73 10.01 -10.66
C GLY A 20 -15.84 8.85 -10.20
N CYS A 21 -15.20 8.16 -11.14
CA CYS A 21 -14.27 7.07 -10.81
C CYS A 21 -13.06 7.68 -10.10
N ILE A 22 -13.17 7.87 -8.79
CA ILE A 22 -12.17 8.56 -7.96
C ILE A 22 -11.33 7.47 -7.30
N GLY A 23 -10.11 7.35 -7.80
CA GLY A 23 -9.14 6.32 -7.46
C GLY A 23 -8.18 6.12 -8.63
N SER A 24 -7.07 5.43 -8.41
CA SER A 24 -6.03 5.29 -9.43
C SER A 24 -6.42 4.43 -10.64
N ASN A 25 -7.49 3.63 -10.54
CA ASN A 25 -7.93 2.69 -11.58
C ASN A 25 -6.78 1.81 -12.09
N ALA A 26 -5.96 1.31 -11.17
CA ALA A 26 -4.67 0.70 -11.45
C ALA A 26 -4.76 -0.49 -12.43
N VAL A 27 -5.80 -1.32 -12.35
CA VAL A 27 -5.93 -2.50 -13.21
C VAL A 27 -6.34 -2.10 -14.62
N THR A 28 -7.32 -1.21 -14.74
CA THR A 28 -7.76 -0.64 -16.02
C THR A 28 -6.63 0.13 -16.69
N GLY A 29 -5.81 0.85 -15.91
CA GLY A 29 -4.59 1.49 -16.38
C GLY A 29 -3.59 0.51 -16.99
N LYS A 30 -3.44 -0.69 -16.41
CA LYS A 30 -2.59 -1.76 -16.99
C LYS A 30 -3.14 -2.27 -18.33
N VAL A 31 -4.46 -2.44 -18.46
CA VAL A 31 -5.08 -2.83 -19.74
C VAL A 31 -4.88 -1.73 -20.80
N MET A 32 -5.02 -0.47 -20.40
CA MET A 32 -4.77 0.68 -21.28
C MET A 32 -3.32 0.72 -21.75
N LYS A 33 -2.36 0.52 -20.84
CA LYS A 33 -0.94 0.44 -21.18
C LYS A 33 -0.69 -0.67 -22.20
N PHE A 34 -1.21 -1.87 -21.96
CA PHE A 34 -1.12 -2.99 -22.90
C PHE A 34 -1.67 -2.61 -24.29
N ASN A 35 -2.86 -2.01 -24.36
CA ASN A 35 -3.46 -1.59 -25.64
C ASN A 35 -2.55 -0.62 -26.42
N VAL A 36 -1.95 0.35 -25.73
CA VAL A 36 -1.06 1.34 -26.34
C VAL A 36 0.26 0.71 -26.84
N GLU A 37 0.75 -0.33 -26.16
CA GLU A 37 1.98 -1.06 -26.50
C GLU A 37 1.81 -2.04 -27.67
N VAL A 38 0.59 -2.54 -27.91
CA VAL A 38 0.33 -3.56 -28.95
C VAL A 38 0.62 -3.08 -30.37
N VAL A 39 0.27 -1.83 -30.70
CA VAL A 39 0.44 -1.26 -32.04
C VAL A 39 0.76 0.23 -31.99
N ASP A 40 1.55 0.71 -32.94
CA ASP A 40 2.03 2.09 -33.07
C ASP A 40 1.11 3.00 -33.90
N ASN A 41 -0.09 2.54 -34.26
CA ASN A 41 -1.07 3.31 -35.03
C ASN A 41 -2.33 3.63 -34.20
N ARG A 42 -2.75 4.91 -34.17
CA ARG A 42 -3.92 5.37 -33.38
C ARG A 42 -5.23 4.67 -33.74
N TYR A 43 -5.46 4.36 -35.02
CA TYR A 43 -6.70 3.72 -35.48
C TYR A 43 -6.65 2.22 -35.18
N ALA A 44 -5.48 1.60 -35.32
CA ALA A 44 -5.29 0.21 -34.90
C ALA A 44 -5.48 0.05 -33.38
N ARG A 45 -4.97 0.98 -32.56
CA ARG A 45 -5.26 1.04 -31.11
C ARG A 45 -6.75 1.17 -30.82
N ALA A 46 -7.50 1.94 -31.62
CA ALA A 46 -8.96 2.00 -31.48
C ALA A 46 -9.62 0.64 -31.78
N GLY A 47 -9.11 -0.09 -32.79
CA GLY A 47 -9.53 -1.46 -33.08
C GLY A 47 -9.24 -2.43 -31.93
N VAL A 48 -8.03 -2.41 -31.38
CA VAL A 48 -7.65 -3.21 -30.20
C VAL A 48 -8.50 -2.82 -28.99
N ASN A 49 -8.76 -1.54 -28.77
CA ASN A 49 -9.65 -1.06 -27.72
C ASN A 49 -11.06 -1.66 -27.84
N PHE A 50 -11.59 -1.70 -29.07
CA PHE A 50 -12.91 -2.29 -29.34
C PHE A 50 -12.93 -3.80 -29.06
N LEU A 51 -11.86 -4.53 -29.44
CA LEU A 51 -11.70 -5.95 -29.13
C LEU A 51 -11.57 -6.20 -27.62
N LEU A 52 -10.89 -5.31 -26.90
CA LEU A 52 -10.70 -5.37 -25.45
C LEU A 52 -11.88 -4.79 -24.65
N ALA A 53 -12.95 -4.29 -25.30
CA ALA A 53 -14.07 -3.66 -24.61
C ALA A 53 -14.66 -4.51 -23.45
N PRO A 54 -14.82 -5.85 -23.58
CA PRO A 54 -15.26 -6.68 -22.45
C PRO A 54 -14.26 -6.68 -21.29
N VAL A 55 -12.96 -6.69 -21.59
CA VAL A 55 -11.89 -6.66 -20.59
C VAL A 55 -11.90 -5.33 -19.85
N TYR A 56 -11.99 -4.21 -20.57
CA TYR A 56 -12.12 -2.89 -19.95
C TYR A 56 -13.35 -2.78 -19.04
N GLY A 57 -14.49 -3.36 -19.45
CA GLY A 57 -15.69 -3.39 -18.60
C GLY A 57 -15.47 -4.12 -17.28
N ILE A 58 -14.81 -5.28 -17.33
CA ILE A 58 -14.50 -6.08 -16.13
C ILE A 58 -13.48 -5.37 -15.25
N THR A 59 -12.39 -4.85 -15.81
CA THR A 59 -11.35 -4.19 -15.01
C THR A 59 -11.84 -2.89 -14.41
N THR A 60 -12.67 -2.13 -15.13
CA THR A 60 -13.27 -0.90 -14.59
C THR A 60 -14.19 -1.24 -13.41
N ALA A 61 -15.00 -2.29 -13.51
CA ALA A 61 -15.84 -2.74 -12.40
C ALA A 61 -15.00 -3.23 -11.21
N ALA A 62 -13.90 -3.94 -11.46
CA ALA A 62 -13.00 -4.43 -10.43
C ALA A 62 -12.28 -3.28 -9.71
N ASP A 63 -11.78 -2.29 -10.45
CA ASP A 63 -11.20 -1.08 -9.87
C ASP A 63 -12.24 -0.35 -9.02
N TYR A 64 -13.45 -0.16 -9.54
CA TYR A 64 -14.50 0.57 -8.84
C TYR A 64 -14.95 -0.09 -7.53
N VAL A 65 -15.17 -1.40 -7.54
CA VAL A 65 -15.72 -2.12 -6.37
C VAL A 65 -14.62 -2.50 -5.38
N VAL A 66 -13.46 -2.95 -5.88
CA VAL A 66 -12.44 -3.59 -5.05
C VAL A 66 -11.24 -2.68 -4.87
N PHE A 67 -10.50 -2.37 -5.94
CA PHE A 67 -9.17 -1.79 -5.79
C PHE A 67 -9.21 -0.33 -5.33
N ASN A 68 -10.13 0.49 -5.82
CA ASN A 68 -10.30 1.88 -5.37
C ASN A 68 -10.87 1.92 -3.94
N SER A 69 -11.75 0.98 -3.57
CA SER A 69 -12.23 0.84 -2.19
C SER A 69 -11.07 0.54 -1.24
N LEU A 70 -10.21 -0.41 -1.60
CA LEU A 70 -9.02 -0.74 -0.80
C LEU A 70 -8.04 0.45 -0.77
N GLU A 71 -7.82 1.12 -1.91
CA GLU A 71 -6.98 2.33 -2.01
C GLU A 71 -7.43 3.42 -1.02
N PHE A 72 -8.73 3.68 -0.91
CA PHE A 72 -9.27 4.66 0.04
C PHE A 72 -9.02 4.26 1.50
N TRP A 73 -9.38 3.03 1.88
CA TRP A 73 -9.31 2.61 3.29
C TRP A 73 -7.88 2.34 3.77
N THR A 74 -6.95 2.08 2.85
CA THR A 74 -5.56 1.74 3.15
C THR A 74 -4.55 2.82 2.78
N GLY A 75 -5.03 3.93 2.19
CA GLY A 75 -4.22 5.05 1.72
C GLY A 75 -3.40 4.77 0.44
N LYS A 76 -3.18 3.51 0.07
CA LYS A 76 -2.41 3.13 -1.13
C LYS A 76 -3.11 2.04 -1.93
N ASN A 77 -3.04 2.14 -3.25
CA ASN A 77 -3.61 1.12 -4.12
C ASN A 77 -2.78 -0.18 -4.02
N PRO A 78 -3.38 -1.34 -3.75
CA PRO A 78 -2.63 -2.59 -3.58
C PRO A 78 -1.98 -3.11 -4.88
N VAL A 79 -2.37 -2.56 -6.05
CA VAL A 79 -1.88 -3.00 -7.37
C VAL A 79 -0.78 -2.09 -7.91
N SER A 80 -0.85 -0.78 -7.65
CA SER A 80 0.13 0.22 -8.12
C SER A 80 1.01 0.80 -7.02
N GLY A 81 0.66 0.63 -5.74
CA GLY A 81 1.32 1.28 -4.60
C GLY A 81 1.15 2.80 -4.54
N SER A 82 0.37 3.38 -5.46
CA SER A 82 0.15 4.81 -5.54
C SER A 82 -0.77 5.29 -4.39
N PRO A 83 -0.51 6.47 -3.81
CA PRO A 83 -1.38 7.04 -2.78
C PRO A 83 -2.75 7.39 -3.35
N HIS A 84 -3.77 7.38 -2.50
CA HIS A 84 -5.12 7.78 -2.90
C HIS A 84 -5.16 9.28 -3.25
N ILE A 85 -5.94 9.64 -4.26
CA ILE A 85 -6.00 11.02 -4.76
C ILE A 85 -6.47 12.03 -3.69
N PHE A 86 -7.27 11.60 -2.71
CA PHE A 86 -7.71 12.46 -1.60
C PHE A 86 -6.63 12.77 -0.58
N ASP A 87 -5.53 12.03 -0.57
CA ASP A 87 -4.38 12.32 0.30
C ASP A 87 -3.43 13.36 -0.34
N THR A 88 -3.81 13.91 -1.50
CA THR A 88 -3.03 14.92 -2.22
C THR A 88 -2.99 16.23 -1.43
N LYS A 89 -1.78 16.66 -1.07
CA LYS A 89 -1.55 17.96 -0.44
C LYS A 89 -1.68 19.07 -1.48
N THR A 90 -2.76 19.84 -1.39
CA THR A 90 -3.04 21.01 -2.23
C THR A 90 -3.54 22.16 -1.36
N ASP A 91 -3.55 23.38 -1.90
CA ASP A 91 -4.24 24.50 -1.24
C ASP A 91 -5.74 24.21 -1.19
N THR A 92 -6.30 24.19 0.02
CA THR A 92 -7.70 23.82 0.28
C THR A 92 -8.51 25.03 0.71
N HIS A 93 -9.68 25.23 0.09
CA HIS A 93 -10.61 26.30 0.48
C HIS A 93 -11.14 26.17 1.91
N PHE A 94 -11.20 24.95 2.46
CA PHE A 94 -11.64 24.66 3.83
C PHE A 94 -10.62 23.79 4.55
N LYS A 95 -10.09 24.27 5.68
CA LYS A 95 -9.05 23.59 6.45
C LYS A 95 -9.63 22.83 7.64
N VAL A 96 -10.23 21.67 7.36
CA VAL A 96 -10.84 20.83 8.41
C VAL A 96 -9.78 20.14 9.28
N ASN A 97 -8.62 19.82 8.70
CA ASN A 97 -7.54 19.13 9.41
C ASN A 97 -6.91 19.93 10.54
N ASP A 98 -7.07 21.26 10.59
CA ASP A 98 -6.51 22.09 11.66
C ASP A 98 -7.24 21.86 12.99
N GLU A 99 -8.51 21.46 12.95
CA GLU A 99 -9.38 21.26 14.12
C GLU A 99 -9.61 19.76 14.43
N LEU A 100 -9.12 18.86 13.59
CA LEU A 100 -9.26 17.41 13.78
C LEU A 100 -8.13 16.83 14.65
N ASP A 101 -8.49 15.79 15.41
CA ASP A 101 -7.52 14.94 16.09
C ASP A 101 -6.55 14.29 15.07
N PRO A 102 -5.23 14.23 15.35
CA PRO A 102 -4.26 13.61 14.45
C PRO A 102 -4.61 12.18 14.01
N SER A 103 -5.29 11.39 14.86
CA SER A 103 -5.69 10.01 14.55
C SER A 103 -6.74 9.89 13.43
N LEU A 104 -7.38 10.99 13.06
CA LEU A 104 -8.45 11.01 12.04
C LEU A 104 -7.99 11.61 10.70
N LYS A 105 -6.70 11.91 10.55
CA LYS A 105 -6.17 12.60 9.35
C LYS A 105 -5.60 11.65 8.31
N GLU A 106 -5.49 10.37 8.63
CA GLU A 106 -4.83 9.35 7.82
C GLU A 106 -5.75 8.15 7.60
N ALA A 107 -5.38 7.30 6.64
CA ALA A 107 -6.12 6.08 6.34
C ALA A 107 -6.19 5.16 7.59
N PRO A 108 -7.39 4.65 7.96
CA PRO A 108 -7.59 3.94 9.22
C PRO A 108 -7.00 2.53 9.23
N ILE A 109 -6.69 1.98 8.06
CA ILE A 109 -6.08 0.66 7.92
C ILE A 109 -4.69 0.85 7.32
N GLY A 110 -3.67 0.25 7.93
CA GLY A 110 -2.33 0.24 7.33
C GLY A 110 -2.32 -0.43 5.94
N PRO A 111 -1.34 -0.13 5.08
CA PRO A 111 -1.29 -0.65 3.71
C PRO A 111 -1.36 -2.19 3.68
N ILE A 112 -2.30 -2.73 2.89
CA ILE A 112 -2.46 -4.19 2.69
C ILE A 112 -1.28 -4.76 1.90
N SER A 113 -0.58 -3.95 1.11
CA SER A 113 0.72 -4.32 0.51
C SER A 113 1.82 -4.29 1.58
N ASN A 114 1.67 -5.11 2.61
CA ASN A 114 2.59 -5.22 3.72
C ASN A 114 3.74 -6.17 3.36
N ASN A 115 4.40 -5.92 2.21
CA ASN A 115 5.79 -6.33 2.10
C ASN A 115 6.56 -5.30 2.93
N ARG A 116 6.73 -5.57 4.23
CA ARG A 116 7.77 -4.92 5.05
C ARG A 116 9.14 -5.34 4.51
N ALA A 117 9.41 -4.98 3.28
CA ALA A 117 10.72 -5.08 2.68
C ALA A 117 11.54 -3.94 3.28
N ILE A 118 12.66 -4.31 3.88
CA ILE A 118 13.65 -3.35 4.35
C ILE A 118 14.30 -2.78 3.08
N GLU A 119 14.21 -1.47 2.89
CA GLU A 119 14.87 -0.76 1.79
C GLU A 119 16.34 -0.52 2.16
N THR A 120 16.58 0.02 3.35
CA THR A 120 17.92 0.19 3.91
C THR A 120 17.93 -0.16 5.39
N GLY A 121 19.02 -0.77 5.83
CA GLY A 121 19.30 -1.03 7.24
C GLY A 121 20.71 -0.59 7.58
N GLU A 122 20.87 0.48 8.35
CA GLU A 122 22.18 0.94 8.81
C GLU A 122 22.43 0.46 10.24
N MET A 123 23.48 -0.34 10.43
CA MET A 123 23.90 -0.78 11.76
C MET A 123 24.95 0.17 12.33
N MET A 124 24.69 0.66 13.55
CA MET A 124 25.57 1.51 14.31
C MET A 124 25.85 0.88 15.67
N LYS A 125 27.12 0.90 16.07
CA LYS A 125 27.51 0.57 17.44
C LYS A 125 27.40 1.83 18.28
N ILE A 126 26.48 1.85 19.25
CA ILE A 126 26.27 3.00 20.14
C ILE A 126 27.31 2.98 21.27
N ASP A 127 27.52 1.80 21.86
CA ASP A 127 28.51 1.58 22.92
C ASP A 127 29.01 0.11 22.93
N GLU A 128 29.79 -0.29 23.93
CA GLU A 128 30.36 -1.65 24.02
C GLU A 128 29.30 -2.76 24.13
N ASN A 129 28.12 -2.46 24.65
CA ASN A 129 27.04 -3.41 24.92
C ASN A 129 25.79 -3.16 24.06
N THR A 130 25.70 -2.03 23.35
CA THR A 130 24.51 -1.61 22.60
C THR A 130 24.80 -1.51 21.11
N ILE A 131 24.07 -2.29 20.33
CA ILE A 131 23.97 -2.14 18.87
C ILE A 131 22.61 -1.56 18.51
N GLN A 132 22.59 -0.68 17.51
CA GLN A 132 21.37 -0.12 16.96
C GLN A 132 21.34 -0.35 15.46
N MET A 133 20.18 -0.67 14.92
CA MET A 133 19.91 -0.77 13.50
C MET A 133 18.76 0.17 13.15
N ASP A 134 19.06 1.16 12.32
CA ASP A 134 18.06 2.07 11.78
C ASP A 134 17.52 1.46 10.48
N ILE A 135 16.22 1.15 10.50
CA ILE A 135 15.52 0.47 9.42
C ILE A 135 14.68 1.50 8.68
N VAL A 136 14.85 1.59 7.37
CA VAL A 136 13.94 2.29 6.47
C VAL A 136 13.20 1.23 5.66
N TYR A 137 11.88 1.20 5.78
CA TYR A 137 11.03 0.31 5.00
C TYR A 137 10.76 0.91 3.63
N THR A 138 10.48 0.06 2.63
CA THR A 138 10.04 0.50 1.29
C THR A 138 8.74 1.33 1.32
N SER A 139 8.02 1.34 2.44
CA SER A 139 6.87 2.22 2.66
C SER A 139 7.24 3.68 2.94
N GLY A 140 8.51 3.96 3.27
CA GLY A 140 9.02 5.24 3.79
C GLY A 140 8.97 5.36 5.32
N GLU A 141 8.40 4.38 6.01
CA GLU A 141 8.39 4.31 7.48
C GLU A 141 9.80 3.97 8.00
N THR A 142 10.16 4.51 9.16
CA THR A 142 11.43 4.23 9.82
C THR A 142 11.19 3.53 11.15
N ALA A 143 12.03 2.55 11.49
CA ALA A 143 12.02 1.91 12.80
C ALA A 143 13.44 1.75 13.34
N THR A 144 13.58 1.73 14.66
CA THR A 144 14.86 1.53 15.34
C THR A 144 14.86 0.20 16.07
N LEU A 145 15.75 -0.72 15.68
CA LEU A 145 16.01 -1.96 16.40
C LEU A 145 17.26 -1.80 17.28
N THR A 146 17.12 -1.89 18.59
CA THR A 146 18.24 -1.79 19.54
C THR A 146 18.47 -3.12 20.23
N GLY A 147 19.69 -3.65 20.15
CA GLY A 147 20.14 -4.81 20.91
C GLY A 147 21.03 -4.38 22.07
N ILE A 148 20.60 -4.63 23.30
CA ILE A 148 21.35 -4.31 24.52
C ILE A 148 21.83 -5.62 25.16
N LYS A 149 23.14 -5.73 25.36
CA LYS A 149 23.77 -6.84 26.06
C LYS A 149 23.88 -6.52 27.55
N ASP A 150 23.36 -7.42 28.38
CA ASP A 150 23.54 -7.40 29.83
C ASP A 150 24.10 -8.76 30.28
N GLY A 151 25.42 -8.79 30.52
CA GLY A 151 26.15 -10.01 30.84
C GLY A 151 26.04 -11.08 29.74
N GLN A 152 25.30 -12.16 30.04
CA GLN A 152 25.03 -13.28 29.13
C GLN A 152 23.74 -13.09 28.32
N ASN A 153 22.89 -12.12 28.68
CA ASN A 153 21.60 -11.87 28.06
C ASN A 153 21.71 -10.77 27.00
N VAL A 154 20.89 -10.88 25.96
CA VAL A 154 20.72 -9.87 24.93
C VAL A 154 19.23 -9.57 24.80
N SER A 155 18.86 -8.32 25.00
CA SER A 155 17.49 -7.82 24.86
C SER A 155 17.36 -7.00 23.59
N TYR A 156 16.37 -7.31 22.76
CA TYR A 156 16.05 -6.59 21.53
C TYR A 156 14.82 -5.73 21.73
N TYR A 157 14.94 -4.46 21.35
CA TYR A 157 13.90 -3.45 21.44
C TYR A 157 13.57 -2.92 20.05
N MET A 158 12.28 -2.78 19.72
CA MET A 158 11.80 -2.09 18.53
C MET A 158 11.14 -0.79 18.98
N ASP A 159 11.67 0.35 18.54
CA ASP A 159 11.17 1.69 18.91
C ASP A 159 11.01 1.85 20.43
N GLY A 160 11.98 1.29 21.19
CA GLY A 160 12.00 1.32 22.65
C GLY A 160 11.14 0.27 23.36
N GLN A 161 10.35 -0.53 22.64
CA GLN A 161 9.57 -1.62 23.22
C GLN A 161 10.31 -2.96 23.13
N LEU A 162 10.38 -3.71 24.23
CA LEU A 162 11.02 -5.02 24.26
C LEU A 162 10.26 -6.00 23.35
N VAL A 163 10.93 -6.52 22.32
CA VAL A 163 10.33 -7.46 21.35
C VAL A 163 10.87 -8.88 21.47
N SER A 164 12.10 -9.04 21.97
CA SER A 164 12.71 -10.36 22.14
C SER A 164 13.84 -10.33 23.17
N GLN A 165 14.10 -11.47 23.81
CA GLN A 165 15.26 -11.69 24.66
C GLN A 165 15.87 -13.05 24.33
N THR A 166 17.19 -13.12 24.35
CA THR A 166 17.96 -14.34 24.12
C THR A 166 19.28 -14.28 24.91
N THR A 167 20.09 -15.31 24.81
CA THR A 167 21.43 -15.36 25.42
C THR A 167 22.52 -15.37 24.35
N ILE A 168 23.73 -14.95 24.72
CA ILE A 168 24.91 -15.04 23.87
C ILE A 168 25.14 -16.49 23.42
N ALA A 169 24.91 -17.47 24.30
CA ALA A 169 25.07 -18.89 23.99
C ALA A 169 24.08 -19.38 22.91
N GLU A 170 22.83 -18.91 22.95
CA GLU A 170 21.83 -19.22 21.92
C GLU A 170 22.14 -18.52 20.59
N LEU A 171 22.58 -17.26 20.62
CA LEU A 171 23.00 -16.54 19.42
C LEU A 171 24.19 -17.22 18.73
N GLN A 172 25.14 -17.74 19.51
CA GLN A 172 26.27 -18.51 18.98
C GLN A 172 25.82 -19.84 18.35
N LYS A 173 24.79 -20.50 18.90
CA LYS A 173 24.19 -21.69 18.28
C LYS A 173 23.50 -21.38 16.95
N ILE A 174 22.92 -20.19 16.81
CA ILE A 174 22.26 -19.75 15.57
C ILE A 174 23.27 -19.29 14.51
N GLN A 175 24.39 -18.68 14.92
CA GLN A 175 25.50 -18.35 14.02
C GLN A 175 26.33 -19.58 13.61
N GLY A 176 26.30 -20.64 14.42
CA GLY A 176 26.96 -21.91 14.14
C GLY A 176 26.11 -22.82 13.26
N THR A 177 26.47 -22.89 11.97
CA THR A 177 26.35 -24.13 11.19
C THR A 177 26.82 -25.29 12.07
N GLU A 178 26.02 -26.35 12.16
CA GLU A 178 26.43 -27.63 12.73
C GLU A 178 27.84 -27.99 12.22
N ALA A 179 28.74 -28.29 13.15
CA ALA A 179 29.91 -29.11 12.91
C ALA A 179 29.62 -30.51 13.46
#